data_AF-A0A438K7J9-F1
#
_entry.id   AF-A0A438K7J9-F1
#
_cell.length_a   1.000
_cell.length_b   1.000
_cell.length_c   1.000
_cell.angle_alpha   90.00
_cell.angle_beta   90.00
_cell.angle_gamma   90.00
#
_symmetry.space_group_name_H-M   'P 1'
#
loop_
_entity.id
_entity.type
_entity.pdbx_description
1 polymer ?
#
loop_
_entity_poly.entity_id
_entity_poly.type
_entity_poly.pdbx_seq_one_letter_code
_entity_poly.pdbx_strand_id
1 'polypeptide(L)' 'MAHAFKKRVKPRPLQRGDLVLRVIKGLIGDPRGKFRPSWSGPYFIKELTPKGTTWLMDLDGNQFSKPINVDQLKRYYV' A
#
# COMPACT_ATOMS: atom_id res chain seq x y z
N MET A 1 -4.68 8.12 -30.77
CA MET A 1 -4.02 6.79 -30.69
C MET A 1 -3.78 6.25 -29.26
N ALA A 2 -4.43 6.76 -28.20
CA ALA A 2 -4.18 6.32 -26.82
C ALA A 2 -5.13 5.24 -26.25
N HIS A 3 -6.21 4.89 -26.96
CA HIS A 3 -7.27 4.02 -26.44
C HIS A 3 -7.02 2.50 -26.61
N ALA A 4 -6.03 2.09 -27.41
CA ALA A 4 -5.78 0.68 -27.70
C ALA A 4 -5.03 -0.06 -26.57
N PHE A 5 -4.23 0.65 -25.77
CA PHE A 5 -3.30 0.03 -24.81
C PHE A 5 -3.93 -0.30 -23.44
N LYS A 6 -5.04 0.35 -23.06
CA LYS A 6 -5.68 0.14 -21.75
C LYS A 6 -6.68 -1.02 -21.69
N LYS A 7 -6.99 -1.67 -22.83
CA LYS A 7 -7.98 -2.77 -22.88
C LYS A 7 -7.63 -3.99 -22.01
N ARG A 8 -6.34 -4.18 -21.68
CA ARG A 8 -5.86 -5.31 -20.88
C ARG A 8 -5.58 -4.97 -19.41
N VAL A 9 -5.74 -3.70 -19.01
CA VAL A 9 -5.57 -3.29 -17.61
C VAL A 9 -6.86 -3.61 -16.86
N LYS A 10 -6.82 -4.63 -16.01
CA LYS A 10 -7.93 -4.92 -15.10
C LYS A 10 -7.73 -4.11 -13.82
N PRO A 11 -8.58 -3.11 -13.52
CA PRO A 11 -8.50 -2.43 -12.23
C PRO A 11 -8.76 -3.46 -11.13
N ARG A 12 -7.83 -3.56 -10.18
CA ARG A 12 -7.96 -4.40 -9.00
C ARG A 12 -7.99 -3.47 -7.79
N PRO A 13 -9.17 -2.96 -7.40
CA PRO A 13 -9.26 -2.12 -6.23
C PRO A 13 -8.79 -2.91 -5.02
N LEU A 14 -8.10 -2.22 -4.12
CA LEU A 14 -7.81 -2.75 -2.80
C LEU A 14 -9.12 -2.89 -2.03
N GLN A 15 -9.21 -3.93 -1.21
CA GLN A 15 -10.38 -4.21 -0.38
C GLN A 15 -9.96 -4.46 1.06
N ARG A 16 -10.93 -4.38 1.97
CA ARG A 16 -10.75 -4.82 3.34
C ARG A 16 -10.25 -6.27 3.37
N GLY A 17 -9.25 -6.55 4.20
CA GLY A 17 -8.60 -7.85 4.32
C GLY A 17 -7.49 -8.12 3.30
N ASP A 18 -7.31 -7.26 2.29
CA ASP A 18 -6.15 -7.40 1.39
C ASP A 18 -4.84 -7.17 2.16
N LEU A 19 -3.84 -7.99 1.82
CA LEU A 19 -2.47 -7.82 2.27
C LEU A 19 -1.78 -6.78 1.38
N VAL A 20 -1.15 -5.78 2.00
CA VAL A 20 -0.55 -4.63 1.30
C VAL A 20 0.81 -4.28 1.88
N LEU A 21 1.68 -3.76 1.02
CA LEU A 21 2.91 -3.08 1.38
C LEU A 21 2.67 -1.58 1.47
N ARG A 22 3.32 -0.93 2.42
CA ARG A 22 3.26 0.53 2.59
C ARG A 22 4.55 1.19 2.11
N VAL A 23 4.46 2.29 1.38
CA VAL A 23 5.64 3.08 0.98
C VAL A 23 6.33 3.72 2.19
N ILE A 24 7.66 3.67 2.23
CA ILE A 24 8.47 4.35 3.25
C ILE A 24 8.85 5.74 2.72
N LYS A 25 8.17 6.79 3.16
CA LYS A 25 8.49 8.19 2.83
C LYS A 25 9.38 8.82 3.90
N GLY A 26 10.39 9.58 3.47
CA GLY A 26 11.10 10.52 4.37
C GLY A 26 12.16 9.93 5.29
N LEU A 27 12.62 8.68 5.07
CA LEU A 27 13.76 8.13 5.83
C LEU A 27 15.10 8.71 5.30
N ILE A 28 15.28 10.02 5.43
CA ILE A 28 16.52 10.72 5.10
C ILE A 28 17.54 10.32 6.16
N GLY A 29 18.46 9.41 5.82
CA GLY A 29 19.48 8.90 6.75
C GLY A 29 19.58 7.38 6.86
N ASP A 30 18.86 6.59 6.05
CA ASP A 30 19.10 5.14 6.00
C ASP A 30 20.54 4.86 5.54
N PRO A 31 21.39 4.20 6.35
CA PRO A 31 22.78 3.89 5.98
C PRO A 31 22.88 2.99 4.74
N ARG A 32 21.79 2.32 4.34
CA ARG A 32 21.72 1.53 3.10
C ARG A 32 21.63 2.40 1.84
N GLY A 33 21.37 3.71 1.99
CA GLY A 33 21.33 4.67 0.89
C GLY A 33 20.45 4.22 -0.27
N LYS A 34 21.07 3.96 -1.43
CA LYS A 34 20.40 3.52 -2.67
C LYS A 34 19.75 2.14 -2.57
N PHE A 35 20.24 1.27 -1.68
CA PHE A 35 19.77 -0.11 -1.52
C PHE A 35 18.68 -0.26 -0.45
N ARG A 36 18.15 0.86 0.06
CA ARG A 36 17.06 0.81 1.03
C ARG A 36 15.77 0.27 0.40
N PRO A 37 14.97 -0.52 1.14
CA PRO A 37 13.63 -0.88 0.71
C PRO A 37 12.76 0.37 0.55
N SER A 38 12.05 0.51 -0.56
CA SER A 38 11.06 1.57 -0.76
C SER A 38 9.70 1.24 -0.15
N TRP A 39 9.48 -0.01 0.24
CA TRP A 39 8.26 -0.54 0.79
C TRP A 39 8.54 -1.23 2.14
N SER A 40 7.71 -0.94 3.14
CA SER A 40 7.69 -1.63 4.43
C SER A 40 6.57 -2.64 4.44
N GLY A 41 6.87 -3.83 5.01
CA GLY A 41 5.97 -4.73 5.72
C GLY A 41 4.70 -5.19 5.00
N PRO A 42 4.30 -6.46 5.13
CA PRO A 42 2.92 -6.84 4.82
C PRO A 42 1.99 -6.37 5.96
N TYR A 43 0.92 -5.66 5.59
CA TYR A 43 -0.12 -5.17 6.48
C TYR A 43 -1.49 -5.55 5.95
N PHE A 44 -2.48 -5.71 6.82
CA PHE A 44 -3.87 -5.91 6.43
C PHE A 44 -4.61 -4.58 6.33
N ILE A 45 -5.47 -4.44 5.31
CA ILE A 45 -6.45 -3.35 5.29
C ILE A 45 -7.58 -3.68 6.25
N LYS A 46 -7.62 -2.99 7.39
CA LYS A 46 -8.72 -3.10 8.36
C LYS A 46 -9.99 -2.46 7.82
N GLU A 47 -9.86 -1.26 7.27
CA GLU A 47 -10.97 -0.47 6.73
C GLU A 47 -10.50 0.34 5.53
N LEU A 48 -11.38 0.50 4.54
CA LEU A 48 -11.18 1.34 3.37
C LEU A 48 -12.36 2.29 3.26
N THR A 49 -12.07 3.59 3.27
CA THR A 49 -13.08 4.63 3.05
C THR A 49 -13.26 4.88 1.55
N PRO A 50 -14.46 5.29 1.09
CA PRO A 50 -14.70 5.65 -0.31
C PRO A 50 -13.80 6.78 -0.82
N LYS A 51 -13.24 7.59 0.08
CA LYS A 51 -12.33 8.70 -0.23
C LYS A 51 -10.88 8.26 -0.49
N GLY A 52 -10.59 6.96 -0.52
CA GLY A 52 -9.24 6.44 -0.77
C GLY A 52 -8.32 6.48 0.46
N THR A 53 -8.91 6.58 1.65
CA THR A 53 -8.18 6.53 2.92
C THR A 53 -8.38 5.16 3.57
N THR A 54 -7.29 4.50 3.95
CA THR A 54 -7.23 3.16 4.54
C THR A 54 -6.72 3.17 5.96
N TRP A 55 -7.30 2.34 6.82
CA TRP A 55 -6.74 1.96 8.10
C TRP A 55 -6.00 0.63 7.96
N LEU A 56 -4.73 0.62 8.34
CA LEU A 56 -3.92 -0.59 8.32
C LEU A 56 -3.89 -1.25 9.70
N MET A 57 -3.66 -2.55 9.67
CA MET A 57 -3.36 -3.38 10.83
C MET A 57 -2.10 -4.19 10.52
N ASP A 58 -1.23 -4.37 11.50
CA ASP A 58 -0.10 -5.30 11.35
C ASP A 58 -0.57 -6.75 11.37
N LEU A 59 0.38 -7.67 11.20
CA LEU A 59 0.11 -9.11 11.25
C LEU A 59 -0.23 -9.59 12.67
N ASP A 60 0.16 -8.82 13.68
CA ASP A 60 -0.05 -9.12 15.11
C ASP A 60 -1.40 -8.58 15.62
N GLY A 61 -2.15 -7.86 14.79
CA GLY A 61 -3.46 -7.29 15.12
C GLY A 61 -3.44 -5.86 15.65
N ASN A 62 -2.28 -5.21 15.74
CA ASN A 62 -2.19 -3.81 16.15
C ASN A 62 -2.61 -2.88 15.01
N GLN A 63 -3.55 -2.00 15.33
CA GLN A 63 -4.03 -0.99 14.38
C GLN A 63 -3.07 0.20 14.30
N PHE A 64 -2.85 0.69 13.09
CA PHE A 64 -2.13 1.94 12.87
C PHE A 64 -2.93 3.14 13.38
N SER A 65 -2.27 4.01 14.15
CA SER A 65 -2.87 5.22 14.71
C SER A 65 -3.25 6.27 13.66
N LYS A 66 -2.59 6.22 12.49
CA LYS A 66 -2.84 7.15 11.39
C LYS A 66 -3.39 6.41 10.17
N PRO A 67 -4.42 6.97 9.53
CA PRO A 67 -4.87 6.45 8.26
C PRO A 67 -3.87 6.77 7.14
N ILE A 68 -3.85 5.94 6.10
CA ILE A 68 -2.93 6.00 4.97
C ILE A 68 -3.72 6.13 3.67
N ASN A 69 -3.18 6.83 2.68
CA ASN A 69 -3.81 6.91 1.36
C ASN A 69 -3.56 5.61 0.56
N VAL A 70 -4.55 5.12 -0.18
CA VAL A 70 -4.43 3.96 -1.08
C VAL A 70 -3.27 4.06 -2.08
N ASP A 71 -2.91 5.26 -2.54
CA ASP A 71 -1.80 5.51 -3.47
C ASP A 71 -0.43 5.20 -2.84
N GLN A 72 -0.38 5.15 -1.51
CA GLN A 72 0.80 4.80 -0.73
C GLN A 72 0.89 3.31 -0.43
N LEU A 73 -0.07 2.52 -0.95
CA LEU A 73 -0.16 1.09 -0.74
C LEU A 73 0.06 0.33 -2.06
N LYS A 74 0.63 -0.86 -1.94
CA LYS A 74 0.77 -1.80 -3.04
C LYS A 74 0.28 -3.16 -2.60
N ARG A 75 -0.60 -3.79 -3.38
CA ARG A 75 -1.07 -5.15 -3.08
C ARG A 75 0.11 -6.12 -2.98
N TYR A 76 0.14 -6.88 -1.90
CA TYR A 76 1.09 -7.95 -1.69
C TYR A 76 0.46 -9.26 -2.16
N TYR A 77 1.20 -10.03 -2.94
CA TYR A 77 0.80 -11.36 -3.40
C TYR A 77 1.75 -12.37 -2.77
N VAL A 78 1.20 -13.42 -2.18
CA VAL A 78 1.94 -14.60 -1.71
C VAL A 78 2.04 -15.59 -2.86
#